data_AF-A0A662KMU3-F1
#
_entry.id   AF-A0A662KMU3-F1
#
_cell.length_a   1.000
_cell.length_b   1.000
_cell.length_c   1.000
_cell.angle_alpha   90.00
_cell.angle_beta   90.00
_cell.angle_gamma   90.00
#
_symmetry.space_group_name_H-M   'P 1'
#
loop_
_entity.id
_entity.type
_entity.pdbx_description
1 polymer ?
#
loop_
_entity_poly.entity_id
_entity_poly.type
_entity_poly.pdbx_seq_one_letter_code
_entity_poly.pdbx_strand_id
1 'polypeptide(L)'
;MKSKDQQPSTAGFMLPFLILFLVMIIIMNPGIRAAIALGMDSIFYPLIGFNASYPILTIAIAGIIMITLSSIFTNIFTDWKALARAQEITKYYQEELSKARKKNDTERIKQLMKLQSKILQLQSQSSAGMSKQMIFVMIFITPIFIWLMHFLQRVPYLYFTTPWA
;
A
#
# COMPACT_ATOMS: atom_id res chain seq x y z
N MET A 1 27.01 -23.04 13.79
CA MET A 1 25.76 -23.50 13.15
C MET A 1 24.99 -22.27 12.65
N LYS A 2 24.93 -22.13 11.32
CA LYS A 2 24.09 -21.22 10.49
C LYS A 2 23.86 -19.79 11.00
N SER A 3 24.75 -18.88 10.61
CA SER A 3 24.38 -17.51 10.28
C SER A 3 23.28 -17.58 9.21
N LYS A 4 22.04 -17.27 9.59
CA LYS A 4 21.02 -16.93 8.60
C LYS A 4 21.52 -15.66 7.92
N ASP A 5 22.11 -15.82 6.74
CA ASP A 5 22.16 -14.79 5.73
C ASP A 5 20.73 -14.37 5.43
N GLN A 6 20.21 -13.44 6.22
CA GLN A 6 19.00 -12.69 5.89
C GLN A 6 19.41 -11.77 4.74
N GLN A 7 19.20 -12.28 3.52
CA GLN A 7 19.20 -11.47 2.31
C GLN A 7 18.43 -10.17 2.58
N PRO A 8 18.91 -9.01 2.08
CA PRO A 8 18.09 -7.80 2.06
C PRO A 8 16.79 -8.19 1.38
N SER A 9 15.64 -8.00 2.05
CA SER A 9 14.40 -8.64 1.65
C SER A 9 14.00 -8.20 0.24
N THR A 10 14.39 -8.97 -0.77
CA THR A 10 13.89 -8.86 -2.14
C THR A 10 12.37 -8.98 -2.11
N ALA A 11 11.83 -9.71 -1.11
CA ALA A 11 10.41 -9.78 -0.79
C ALA A 11 9.73 -8.41 -0.58
N GLY A 12 10.42 -7.40 -0.03
CA GLY A 12 9.86 -6.07 0.16
C GLY A 12 9.58 -5.32 -1.15
N PHE A 13 10.46 -5.51 -2.16
CA PHE A 13 10.24 -4.97 -3.51
C PHE A 13 9.33 -5.85 -4.36
N MET A 14 9.41 -7.18 -4.21
CA MET A 14 8.60 -8.12 -4.99
C MET A 14 7.13 -8.14 -4.57
N LEU A 15 6.83 -7.88 -3.30
CA LEU A 15 5.45 -7.94 -2.78
C LEU A 15 4.49 -6.96 -3.49
N PRO A 16 4.82 -5.67 -3.68
CA PRO A 16 4.03 -4.75 -4.50
C PRO A 16 3.72 -5.28 -5.91
N PHE A 17 4.71 -5.84 -6.60
CA PHE A 17 4.53 -6.41 -7.94
C PHE A 17 3.62 -7.65 -7.92
N LEU A 18 3.75 -8.49 -6.90
CA LEU A 18 2.91 -9.68 -6.73
C LEU A 18 1.45 -9.30 -6.48
N ILE A 19 1.20 -8.28 -5.64
CA ILE A 19 -0.14 -7.75 -5.38
C ILE A 19 -0.74 -7.16 -6.65
N LEU A 20 0.03 -6.36 -7.40
CA LEU A 20 -0.42 -5.78 -8.67
C LEU A 20 -0.81 -6.87 -9.68
N PHE A 21 0.00 -7.92 -9.79
CA PHE A 21 -0.28 -9.06 -10.66
C PHE A 21 -1.57 -9.79 -10.26
N LEU A 22 -1.79 -10.00 -8.95
CA LEU A 22 -3.03 -10.59 -8.44
C LEU A 22 -4.25 -9.72 -8.78
N VAL A 23 -4.17 -8.41 -8.59
CA VAL A 23 -5.27 -7.49 -8.93
C VAL A 23 -5.59 -7.53 -10.42
N MET A 24 -4.55 -7.59 -11.27
CA MET A 24 -4.75 -7.71 -12.71
C MET A 24 -5.53 -8.98 -13.08
N ILE A 25 -5.21 -10.13 -12.48
CA ILE A 25 -5.93 -11.39 -12.69
C ILE A 25 -7.40 -11.26 -12.25
N ILE A 26 -7.64 -10.64 -11.09
CA ILE A 26 -8.98 -10.44 -10.54
C ILE A 26 -9.85 -9.60 -11.48
N ILE A 27 -9.30 -8.52 -12.04
CA ILE A 27 -10.04 -7.60 -12.93
C ILE A 27 -10.24 -8.21 -14.33
N MET A 28 -9.24 -8.95 -14.83
CA MET A 28 -9.28 -9.59 -16.16
C MET A 28 -10.29 -10.74 -16.22
N ASN A 29 -10.52 -11.44 -15.11
CA ASN A 29 -11.49 -12.53 -15.07
C ASN A 29 -12.92 -11.99 -14.90
N PRO A 30 -13.79 -12.10 -15.92
CA PRO A 30 -15.15 -11.55 -15.87
C PRO A 30 -16.02 -12.24 -14.81
N GLY A 31 -15.79 -13.52 -14.51
CA GLY A 31 -16.54 -14.27 -13.51
C GLY A 31 -16.25 -13.81 -12.08
N ILE A 32 -14.96 -13.63 -11.75
CA ILE A 32 -14.54 -13.10 -10.44
C ILE A 32 -15.05 -11.67 -10.27
N ARG A 33 -14.88 -10.84 -11.30
CA ARG A 33 -15.36 -9.46 -11.30
C ARG A 33 -16.87 -9.38 -11.06
N ALA A 34 -17.67 -10.19 -11.75
CA ALA A 34 -19.12 -10.21 -11.59
C ALA A 34 -19.53 -10.71 -10.20
N ALA A 35 -18.89 -11.76 -9.68
CA ALA A 35 -19.17 -12.28 -8.34
C ALA A 35 -18.90 -11.23 -7.25
N ILE A 36 -17.75 -10.54 -7.34
CA ILE A 36 -17.39 -9.45 -6.42
C ILE A 36 -18.39 -8.30 -6.56
N ALA A 37 -18.69 -7.88 -7.79
CA ALA A 37 -19.63 -6.79 -8.04
C ALA A 37 -21.01 -7.08 -7.44
N LEU A 38 -21.58 -8.26 -7.66
CA LEU A 38 -22.88 -8.65 -7.12
C LEU A 38 -22.87 -8.77 -5.60
N GLY A 39 -21.81 -9.33 -5.02
CA GLY A 39 -21.66 -9.41 -3.57
C GLY A 39 -21.60 -8.04 -2.91
N MET A 40 -20.86 -7.11 -3.49
CA MET A 40 -20.78 -5.72 -3.04
C MET A 40 -22.09 -4.95 -3.31
N ASP A 41 -22.80 -5.26 -4.40
CA ASP A 41 -24.07 -4.64 -4.75
C ASP A 41 -25.13 -4.88 -3.67
N SER A 42 -25.22 -6.09 -3.13
CA SER A 42 -26.16 -6.40 -2.06
C SER A 42 -25.94 -5.57 -0.78
N ILE A 43 -24.73 -5.03 -0.56
CA ILE A 43 -24.36 -4.28 0.64
C ILE A 43 -24.42 -2.78 0.37
N PHE A 44 -23.77 -2.32 -0.70
CA PHE A 44 -23.60 -0.90 -0.98
C PHE A 44 -24.79 -0.28 -1.72
N TYR A 45 -25.50 -1.04 -2.57
CA TYR A 45 -26.68 -0.52 -3.27
C TYR A 45 -27.78 -0.01 -2.31
N PRO A 46 -28.19 -0.74 -1.25
CA PRO A 46 -29.18 -0.22 -0.31
C PRO A 46 -28.65 0.89 0.61
N LEU A 47 -27.34 0.92 0.91
CA LEU A 47 -26.75 1.91 1.81
C LEU A 47 -26.45 3.25 1.12
N ILE A 48 -25.86 3.21 -0.07
CA ILE A 48 -25.28 4.38 -0.74
C ILE A 48 -25.65 4.45 -2.23
N GLY A 49 -26.48 3.55 -2.75
CA GLY A 49 -26.80 3.50 -4.18
C GLY A 49 -27.76 4.58 -4.67
N PHE A 50 -28.56 5.19 -3.79
CA PHE A 50 -29.54 6.25 -4.09
C PHE A 50 -30.34 6.05 -5.41
N ASN A 51 -30.77 4.82 -5.71
CA ASN A 51 -31.43 4.43 -6.96
C ASN A 51 -30.69 4.88 -8.24
N ALA A 52 -29.36 4.99 -8.20
CA ALA A 52 -28.51 5.53 -9.27
C ALA A 52 -28.81 6.98 -9.69
N SER A 53 -29.62 7.72 -8.93
CA SER A 53 -30.04 9.08 -9.27
C SER A 53 -29.01 10.15 -8.91
N TYR A 54 -28.12 9.86 -7.95
CA TYR A 54 -27.04 10.75 -7.50
C TYR A 54 -25.66 10.05 -7.56
N PRO A 55 -25.13 9.82 -8.77
CA PRO A 55 -23.87 9.10 -8.95
C PRO A 55 -22.68 9.80 -8.28
N ILE A 56 -22.61 11.13 -8.35
CA ILE A 56 -21.53 11.93 -7.75
C ILE A 56 -21.50 11.75 -6.22
N LEU A 57 -22.68 11.81 -5.58
CA LEU A 57 -22.80 11.65 -4.13
C LEU A 57 -22.43 10.22 -3.70
N THR A 58 -22.86 9.22 -4.46
CA THR A 58 -22.53 7.80 -4.22
C THR A 58 -21.02 7.57 -4.25
N ILE A 59 -20.33 8.10 -5.27
CA ILE A 59 -18.87 8.00 -5.42
C ILE A 59 -18.17 8.74 -4.29
N ALA A 60 -18.64 9.93 -3.91
CA ALA A 60 -18.05 10.71 -2.83
C ALA A 60 -18.13 9.96 -1.49
N ILE A 61 -19.28 9.38 -1.16
CA ILE A 61 -19.46 8.61 0.08
C ILE A 61 -18.61 7.34 0.04
N ALA A 62 -18.61 6.59 -1.07
CA ALA A 62 -17.76 5.41 -1.23
C ALA A 62 -16.26 5.77 -1.07
N GLY A 63 -15.83 6.89 -1.63
CA GLY A 63 -14.47 7.41 -1.51
C GLY A 63 -14.10 7.79 -0.08
N ILE A 64 -15.00 8.48 0.64
CA ILE A 64 -14.80 8.81 2.06
C ILE A 64 -14.67 7.54 2.88
N ILE A 65 -15.59 6.59 2.71
CA ILE A 65 -15.54 5.28 3.38
C ILE A 65 -14.20 4.60 3.11
N MET A 66 -13.76 4.54 1.85
CA MET A 66 -12.47 3.97 1.47
C MET A 66 -11.29 4.64 2.18
N ILE A 67 -11.22 5.97 2.17
CA ILE A 67 -10.11 6.72 2.78
C ILE A 67 -10.11 6.49 4.30
N THR A 68 -11.27 6.55 4.95
CA THR A 68 -11.39 6.33 6.39
C THR A 68 -10.95 4.92 6.78
N LEU A 69 -11.44 3.88 6.09
CA LEU A 69 -11.03 2.50 6.35
C LEU A 69 -9.55 2.28 6.09
N SER A 70 -9.04 2.79 4.95
CA SER A 70 -7.61 2.71 4.62
C SER A 70 -6.75 3.37 5.71
N SER A 71 -7.14 4.54 6.20
CA SER A 71 -6.43 5.26 7.26
C SER A 71 -6.44 4.48 8.58
N ILE A 72 -7.59 3.90 8.96
CA ILE A 72 -7.72 3.09 10.17
C ILE A 72 -6.80 1.87 10.10
N PHE A 73 -6.84 1.09 9.01
CA PHE A 73 -5.97 -0.07 8.84
C PHE A 73 -4.50 0.35 8.86
N THR A 74 -4.18 1.45 8.18
CA THR A 74 -2.83 2.02 8.15
C THR A 74 -2.31 2.33 9.55
N ASN A 75 -3.13 2.98 10.37
CA ASN A 75 -2.76 3.35 11.71
C ASN A 75 -2.61 2.14 12.66
N ILE A 76 -3.40 1.08 12.47
CA ILE A 76 -3.33 -0.13 13.31
C ILE A 76 -2.09 -0.97 12.96
N PHE A 77 -1.74 -1.08 11.67
CA PHE A 77 -0.65 -1.96 11.22
C PHE A 77 0.73 -1.30 11.21
N THR A 78 0.81 0.03 11.17
CA THR A 78 2.09 0.75 11.12
C THR A 78 2.51 1.28 12.50
N ASP A 79 3.69 0.86 12.96
CA ASP A 79 4.35 1.45 14.13
C ASP A 79 5.12 2.72 13.73
N TRP A 80 4.45 3.86 13.86
CA TRP A 80 5.03 5.18 13.58
C TRP A 80 6.21 5.52 14.49
N LYS A 81 6.26 5.01 15.73
CA LYS A 81 7.34 5.28 16.68
C LYS A 81 8.60 4.51 16.28
N ALA A 82 8.47 3.24 15.89
CA ALA A 82 9.58 2.45 15.39
C ALA A 82 10.16 3.07 14.09
N LEU A 83 9.29 3.57 13.21
CA LEU A 83 9.71 4.26 12.00
C LEU A 83 10.50 5.54 12.30
N ALA A 84 9.99 6.40 13.19
CA ALA A 84 10.65 7.65 13.56
C ALA A 84 12.02 7.40 14.19
N ARG A 85 12.13 6.43 15.12
CA ARG A 85 13.42 6.04 15.72
C ARG A 85 14.40 5.50 14.68
N ALA A 86 13.92 4.66 13.76
CA ALA A 86 14.76 4.12 12.69
C ALA A 86 15.29 5.21 11.77
N GLN A 87 14.46 6.20 11.43
CA GLN A 87 14.87 7.37 10.64
C GLN A 87 15.93 8.21 11.37
N GLU A 88 15.72 8.48 12.65
CA GLU A 88 16.65 9.25 13.49
C GLU A 88 18.01 8.54 13.61
N ILE A 89 18.03 7.24 13.91
CA ILE A 89 19.27 6.44 13.97
C ILE A 89 20.00 6.44 12.63
N THR A 90 19.25 6.32 11.52
CA THR A 90 19.82 6.34 10.17
C THR A 90 20.44 7.70 9.85
N LYS A 91 19.80 8.80 10.27
CA LYS A 91 20.34 10.15 10.09
C LYS A 91 21.65 10.34 10.86
N TYR A 92 21.67 9.98 12.14
CA TYR A 92 22.90 10.05 12.95
C TYR A 92 24.03 9.20 12.35
N TYR A 93 23.73 8.00 11.88
CA TYR A 93 24.69 7.14 11.21
C TYR A 93 25.28 7.77 9.95
N GLN A 94 24.46 8.37 9.08
CA GLN A 94 24.93 9.02 7.85
C GLN A 94 25.82 10.22 8.16
N GLU A 95 25.45 11.02 9.16
CA GLU A 95 26.27 12.15 9.62
C GLU A 95 27.62 11.68 10.16
N GLU A 96 27.64 10.64 11.01
CA GLU A 96 28.86 10.15 11.63
C GLU A 96 29.78 9.47 10.60
N LEU A 97 29.21 8.73 9.66
CA LEU A 97 29.93 8.13 8.54
C LEU A 97 30.52 9.20 7.60
N SER A 98 29.79 10.30 7.35
CA SER A 98 30.31 11.45 6.61
C SER A 98 31.47 12.13 7.36
N LYS A 99 31.34 12.34 8.68
CA LYS A 99 32.41 12.91 9.52
C LYS A 99 33.65 12.00 9.55
N ALA A 100 33.49 10.68 9.68
CA ALA A 100 34.58 9.72 9.68
C ALA A 100 35.31 9.66 8.33
N ARG A 101 34.56 9.72 7.20
CA ARG A 101 35.13 9.82 5.85
C ARG A 101 35.94 11.10 5.66
N LYS A 102 35.43 12.25 6.10
CA LYS A 102 36.16 13.53 6.03
C LYS A 102 37.46 13.53 6.84
N LYS A 103 37.48 12.78 7.95
CA LYS A 103 38.65 12.65 8.82
C LYS A 103 39.63 11.54 8.40
N ASN A 104 39.34 10.78 7.34
CA ASN A 104 40.09 9.59 6.92
C ASN A 104 40.35 8.57 8.05
N ASP A 105 39.42 8.49 9.01
CA ASP A 105 39.53 7.56 10.13
C ASP A 105 39.05 6.16 9.71
N THR A 106 39.99 5.35 9.24
CA THR A 106 39.73 4.01 8.70
C THR A 106 39.19 3.04 9.75
N GLU A 107 39.58 3.19 11.03
CA GLU A 107 39.09 2.34 12.11
C GLU A 107 37.65 2.68 12.49
N ARG A 108 37.31 3.98 12.56
CA ARG A 108 35.92 4.40 12.81
C ARG A 108 34.98 4.02 11.66
N ILE A 109 35.45 4.12 10.41
CA ILE A 109 34.67 3.67 9.24
C ILE A 109 34.39 2.16 9.31
N LYS A 110 35.38 1.32 9.66
CA LYS A 110 35.16 -0.14 9.84
C LYS A 110 34.15 -0.43 10.94
N GLN A 111 34.21 0.30 12.06
CA GLN A 111 33.24 0.15 13.16
C GLN A 111 31.81 0.52 12.72
N LEU A 112 31.67 1.65 12.01
CA LEU A 112 30.38 2.10 11.47
C LEU A 112 29.83 1.11 10.42
N MET A 113 30.69 0.55 9.57
CA MET A 113 30.28 -0.50 8.61
C MET A 113 29.74 -1.76 9.31
N LYS A 114 30.29 -2.16 10.46
CA LYS A 114 29.71 -3.26 11.25
C LYS A 114 28.29 -2.94 11.72
N LEU A 115 28.01 -1.67 12.05
CA LEU A 115 26.67 -1.20 12.46
C LEU A 115 25.68 -1.07 11.29
N GLN A 116 26.16 -0.98 10.04
CA GLN A 116 25.31 -0.89 8.85
C GLN A 116 24.26 -2.00 8.78
N SER A 117 24.66 -3.23 9.09
CA SER A 117 23.76 -4.40 9.10
C SER A 117 22.63 -4.25 10.12
N LYS A 118 22.92 -3.71 11.30
CA LYS A 118 21.94 -3.48 12.37
C LYS A 118 20.95 -2.38 12.00
N ILE A 119 21.42 -1.32 11.33
CA ILE A 119 20.57 -0.25 10.82
C ILE A 119 19.64 -0.78 9.72
N LEU A 120 20.18 -1.58 8.79
CA LEU A 120 19.37 -2.24 7.76
C LEU A 120 18.31 -3.16 8.39
N GLN A 121 18.67 -3.93 9.41
CA GLN A 121 17.72 -4.77 10.13
C GLN A 121 16.62 -3.93 10.78
N LEU A 122 16.97 -2.84 11.45
CA LEU A 122 16.01 -1.91 12.05
C LEU A 122 15.05 -1.33 11.00
N GLN A 123 15.57 -0.92 9.84
CA GLN A 123 14.76 -0.43 8.72
C GLN A 123 13.83 -1.52 8.17
N SER A 124 14.32 -2.76 8.06
CA SER A 124 13.53 -3.90 7.56
C SER A 124 12.37 -4.28 8.49
N GLN A 125 12.59 -4.22 9.81
CA GLN A 125 11.55 -4.50 10.81
C GLN A 125 10.45 -3.45 10.74
N SER A 126 10.80 -2.17 10.60
CA SER A 126 9.82 -1.10 10.43
C SER A 126 9.06 -1.21 9.10
N SER A 127 9.67 -1.76 8.05
CA SER A 127 9.04 -1.98 6.75
C SER A 127 8.04 -3.16 6.75
N ALA A 128 8.23 -4.16 7.61
CA ALA A 128 7.36 -5.33 7.68
C ALA A 128 5.91 -5.01 8.13
N GLY A 129 5.71 -3.94 8.91
CA GLY A 129 4.36 -3.45 9.23
C GLY A 129 3.66 -2.84 8.02
N MET A 130 4.39 -2.02 7.26
CA MET A 130 3.89 -1.36 6.05
C MET A 130 3.52 -2.36 4.94
N SER A 131 4.28 -3.44 4.81
CA SER A 131 4.02 -4.46 3.79
C SER A 131 2.72 -5.22 4.04
N LYS A 132 2.43 -5.57 5.30
CA LYS A 132 1.15 -6.19 5.70
C LYS A 132 -0.01 -5.25 5.43
N GLN A 133 0.12 -3.98 5.85
CA GLN A 133 -0.88 -2.95 5.60
C GLN A 133 -1.22 -2.86 4.10
N MET A 134 -0.21 -2.84 3.22
CA MET A 134 -0.43 -2.72 1.78
C MET A 134 -1.35 -3.81 1.23
N ILE A 135 -1.16 -5.07 1.64
CA ILE A 135 -1.99 -6.20 1.21
C ILE A 135 -3.43 -6.02 1.67
N PHE A 136 -3.63 -5.69 2.95
CA PHE A 136 -4.96 -5.49 3.52
C PHE A 136 -5.72 -4.35 2.84
N VAL A 137 -5.06 -3.21 2.63
CA VAL A 137 -5.63 -2.06 1.95
C VAL A 137 -6.06 -2.43 0.52
N MET A 138 -5.21 -3.16 -0.22
CA MET A 138 -5.52 -3.55 -1.60
C MET A 138 -6.69 -4.54 -1.71
N ILE A 139 -6.77 -5.53 -0.83
CA ILE A 139 -7.89 -6.48 -0.77
C ILE A 139 -9.21 -5.75 -0.43
N PHE A 140 -9.14 -4.66 0.33
CA PHE A 140 -10.32 -3.90 0.71
C PHE A 140 -10.76 -2.90 -0.38
N ILE A 141 -9.80 -2.23 -1.02
CA ILE A 141 -10.06 -1.22 -2.06
C ILE A 141 -10.54 -1.86 -3.37
N THR A 142 -9.97 -3.00 -3.77
CA THR A 142 -10.25 -3.63 -5.07
C THR A 142 -11.73 -3.98 -5.26
N PRO A 143 -12.42 -4.63 -4.31
CA PRO A 143 -13.85 -4.91 -4.41
C PRO A 143 -14.72 -3.67 -4.56
N ILE A 144 -14.37 -2.59 -3.85
CA ILE A 144 -15.11 -1.33 -3.89
C ILE A 144 -14.98 -0.68 -5.27
N PHE A 145 -13.79 -0.70 -5.86
CA PHE A 145 -13.60 -0.22 -7.24
C PHE A 145 -14.36 -1.06 -8.27
N ILE A 146 -14.32 -2.39 -8.16
CA ILE A 146 -15.06 -3.29 -9.05
C ILE A 146 -16.56 -3.01 -8.97
N TRP A 147 -17.07 -2.84 -7.75
CA TRP A 147 -18.46 -2.48 -7.54
C TRP A 147 -18.80 -1.12 -8.13
N LEU A 148 -17.96 -0.11 -7.92
CA LEU A 148 -18.18 1.24 -8.43
C LEU A 148 -18.22 1.26 -9.97
N MET A 149 -17.38 0.45 -10.63
CA MET A 149 -17.43 0.24 -12.09
C MET A 149 -18.76 -0.37 -12.54
N HIS A 150 -19.27 -1.36 -11.81
CA HIS A 150 -20.57 -2.00 -12.08
C HIS A 150 -21.74 -1.05 -11.81
N PHE A 151 -21.67 -0.25 -10.75
CA PHE A 151 -22.67 0.76 -10.42
C PHE A 151 -22.76 1.85 -11.49
N LEU A 152 -21.60 2.35 -11.97
CA LEU A 152 -21.53 3.36 -13.03
C LEU A 152 -22.18 2.92 -14.35
N GLN A 153 -22.20 1.62 -14.66
CA GLN A 153 -22.89 1.10 -15.86
C GLN A 153 -24.41 1.26 -15.80
N ARG A 154 -24.99 1.42 -14.60
CA ARG A 154 -26.43 1.60 -14.39
C ARG A 154 -26.87 3.07 -14.44
N VAL A 155 -25.90 3.99 -14.38
CA VAL A 155 -26.15 5.43 -14.35
C VAL A 155 -26.23 5.95 -15.80
N PRO A 156 -27.30 6.68 -16.20
CA PRO A 156 -27.31 7.35 -17.49
C PRO A 156 -26.29 8.50 -17.47
N TYR A 157 -25.15 8.32 -18.16
CA TYR A 157 -24.15 9.37 -18.30
C TYR A 157 -24.27 10.05 -19.68
N LEU A 158 -24.10 11.39 -19.69
CA LEU A 158 -23.96 12.15 -20.93
C LEU A 158 -22.61 11.79 -21.56
N TYR A 159 -22.64 11.08 -22.69
CA TYR A 159 -21.45 10.83 -23.48
C TYR A 159 -21.00 12.16 -24.11
N PHE A 160 -19.80 12.63 -23.78
CA PHE A 160 -19.09 13.60 -24.60
C PHE A 160 -18.15 12.82 -25.50
N THR A 161 -18.64 12.39 -26.66
CA THR A 161 -17.80 11.80 -27.69
C THR A 161 -16.92 12.91 -28.25
N THR A 162 -15.63 12.84 -27.92
CA THR A 162 -14.64 13.65 -28.60
C THR A 162 -14.39 13.06 -29.99
N PRO A 163 -14.08 13.87 -31.02
CA PRO A 163 -13.95 13.39 -32.40
C PRO A 163 -12.75 12.46 -32.64
N TRP A 164 -11.99 12.13 -31.60
CA TRP A 164 -10.90 11.16 -31.61
C TRP A 164 -11.23 9.86 -30.84
N ALA A 165 -12.49 9.68 -30.42
CA ALA A 165 -13.01 8.46 -29.81
C ALA A 165 -13.39 7.40 -30.85
#